data_AF-A0A504HQW8-F1
#
_entry.id   AF-A0A504HQW8-F1
#
_cell.length_a   1.000
_cell.length_b   1.000
_cell.length_c   1.000
_cell.angle_alpha   90.00
_cell.angle_beta   90.00
_cell.angle_gamma   90.00
#
_symmetry.space_group_name_H-M   'P 1'
#
loop_
_entity.id
_entity.type
_entity.pdbx_description
1 polymer ?
#
loop_
_entity_poly.entity_id
_entity_poly.type
_entity_poly.pdbx_seq_one_letter_code
_entity_poly.pdbx_strand_id
1 'polypeptide(L)' 'GEARAIVAAAIDEAAAHIAMAHAKDRHGDGRFATTGEGIVDFPDFVARLNAVKFDGPLVTHGLSADEAPAVAAFLRGLLR' A
#
# COMPACT_ATOMS: atom_id res chain seq x y z
N GLY A 1 2.87 -12.08 8.47
CA GLY A 1 1.86 -13.08 8.04
C GLY A 1 1.91 -13.26 6.54
N GLU A 2 1.04 -14.10 5.99
CA GLU A 2 0.98 -14.43 4.56
C GLU A 2 0.94 -13.18 3.65
N ALA A 3 0.05 -12.22 3.92
CA ALA A 3 -0.07 -10.98 3.15
C ALA A 3 1.27 -10.22 3.04
N ARG A 4 2.02 -10.14 4.15
CA ARG A 4 3.34 -9.50 4.18
C ARG A 4 4.37 -10.23 3.30
N ALA A 5 4.32 -11.56 3.27
CA ALA A 5 5.22 -12.37 2.44
C ALA A 5 4.90 -12.22 0.94
N ILE A 6 3.62 -12.15 0.58
CA ILE A 6 3.17 -11.89 -0.80
C ILE A 6 3.65 -10.51 -1.26
N VAL A 7 3.45 -9.47 -0.44
CA VAL A 7 3.91 -8.11 -0.74
C VAL A 7 5.42 -8.06 -0.91
N ALA A 8 6.17 -8.72 -0.02
CA ALA A 8 7.62 -8.83 -0.11
C ALA A 8 8.06 -9.40 -1.46
N ALA A 9 7.55 -10.58 -1.82
CA ALA A 9 7.90 -11.26 -3.06
C ALA A 9 7.54 -10.43 -4.30
N ALA A 10 6.39 -9.76 -4.29
CA ALA A 10 5.96 -8.92 -5.40
C ALA A 10 6.86 -7.69 -5.60
N ILE A 11 7.28 -7.03 -4.51
CA ILE A 11 8.20 -5.89 -4.60
C ILE A 11 9.59 -6.33 -5.01
N ASP A 12 10.09 -7.45 -4.49
CA ASP A 12 11.41 -7.97 -4.83
C ASP A 12 11.49 -8.37 -6.31
N GLU A 13 10.42 -9.02 -6.84
CA GLU A 13 10.32 -9.40 -8.25
C GLU A 13 10.22 -8.18 -9.18
N ALA A 14 9.42 -7.18 -8.80
CA ALA A 14 9.16 -6.03 -9.65
C ALA A 14 10.21 -4.92 -9.53
N ALA A 15 10.93 -4.82 -8.40
CA ALA A 15 11.90 -3.81 -8.00
C ALA A 15 12.14 -2.64 -8.99
N ALA A 16 13.18 -2.73 -9.83
CA ALA A 16 13.60 -1.66 -10.75
C ALA A 16 12.59 -1.36 -11.89
N HIS A 17 11.51 -2.13 -11.98
CA HIS A 17 10.45 -2.00 -12.98
C HIS A 17 9.15 -1.43 -12.39
N ILE A 18 9.11 -1.10 -11.09
CA ILE A 18 7.94 -0.49 -10.46
C ILE A 18 7.84 0.98 -10.91
N ALA A 19 6.85 1.28 -11.75
CA ALA A 19 6.56 2.65 -12.19
C ALA A 19 5.49 3.36 -11.32
N MET A 20 4.66 2.60 -10.61
CA MET A 20 3.56 3.10 -9.77
C MET A 20 3.19 2.04 -8.74
N ALA A 21 2.78 2.48 -7.55
CA ALA A 21 2.25 1.62 -6.50
C ALA A 21 0.81 2.02 -6.14
N HIS A 22 -0.07 1.04 -5.94
CA HIS A 22 -1.42 1.27 -5.47
C HIS A 22 -1.56 0.89 -3.99
N ALA A 23 -2.03 1.81 -3.17
CA ALA A 23 -2.34 1.59 -1.76
C ALA A 23 -3.72 0.94 -1.58
N LYS A 24 -3.92 -0.23 -2.19
CA LYS A 24 -5.19 -0.97 -2.15
C LYS A 24 -5.19 -1.96 -1.01
N ASP A 25 -6.25 -1.95 -0.21
CA ASP A 25 -6.38 -2.83 0.96
C ASP A 25 -7.51 -3.84 0.80
N ARG A 26 -7.46 -4.88 1.64
CA ARG A 26 -8.43 -5.98 1.67
C ARG A 26 -8.66 -6.46 3.08
N HIS A 27 -9.86 -6.93 3.37
CA HIS A 27 -10.11 -7.71 4.57
C HIS A 27 -9.59 -9.14 4.40
N GLY A 28 -9.46 -9.89 5.51
CA GLY A 28 -8.99 -11.29 5.49
C GLY A 28 -9.87 -12.25 4.70
N ASP A 29 -11.12 -11.87 4.43
CA ASP A 29 -12.06 -12.61 3.57
C ASP A 29 -11.94 -12.25 2.08
N GLY A 30 -11.00 -11.37 1.72
CA GLY A 30 -10.72 -10.95 0.35
C GLY A 30 -11.57 -9.80 -0.17
N ARG A 31 -12.60 -9.33 0.56
CA ARG A 31 -13.36 -8.12 0.19
C ARG A 31 -12.46 -6.89 0.24
N PHE A 32 -12.82 -5.84 -0.52
CA PHE A 32 -12.11 -4.57 -0.47
C PHE A 32 -12.30 -3.91 0.90
N ALA A 33 -11.22 -3.32 1.39
CA ALA A 33 -11.21 -2.47 2.57
C ALA A 33 -10.75 -1.07 2.17
N THR A 34 -11.21 -0.07 2.90
CA THR A 34 -10.61 1.27 2.83
C THR A 34 -9.15 1.17 3.29
N THR A 35 -8.26 1.88 2.61
CA THR A 35 -6.82 1.82 2.86
C THR A 35 -6.49 2.05 4.33
N GLY A 36 -5.88 1.06 4.99
CA GLY A 36 -5.50 1.13 6.41
C GLY A 36 -6.46 0.42 7.35
N GLU A 37 -7.58 -0.10 6.85
CA GLU A 37 -8.58 -0.85 7.63
C GLU A 37 -8.55 -2.37 7.39
N GLY A 38 -7.70 -2.83 6.47
CA GLY A 38 -7.56 -4.22 6.09
C GLY A 38 -6.30 -4.90 6.62
N ILE A 39 -5.86 -5.93 5.89
CA ILE A 39 -4.76 -6.81 6.30
C ILE A 39 -3.41 -6.42 5.70
N VAL A 40 -3.38 -5.42 4.82
CA VAL A 40 -2.12 -4.95 4.23
C VAL A 40 -1.34 -4.15 5.28
N ASP A 41 -0.13 -4.61 5.58
CA ASP A 41 0.81 -3.90 6.46
C ASP A 41 1.45 -2.73 5.69
N PHE A 42 0.77 -1.58 5.67
CA PHE A 42 1.23 -0.40 4.92
C PHE A 42 2.56 0.19 5.40
N PRO A 43 2.88 0.25 6.70
CA PRO A 43 4.22 0.62 7.15
C PRO A 43 5.32 -0.25 6.53
N ASP A 44 5.15 -1.58 6.51
CA ASP A 44 6.11 -2.48 5.87
C ASP A 44 6.13 -2.33 4.34
N PHE A 45 4.96 -2.18 3.73
CA PHE A 45 4.81 -1.94 2.29
C PHE A 45 5.60 -0.72 1.82
N VAL A 46 5.45 0.44 2.50
CA VAL A 46 6.18 1.67 2.16
C VAL A 46 7.68 1.51 2.43
N ALA A 47 8.06 0.85 3.54
CA ALA A 47 9.47 0.59 3.83
C ALA A 47 10.16 -0.24 2.73
N ARG A 48 9.45 -1.21 2.13
CA ARG A 48 9.96 -2.03 1.03
C ARG A 48 10.09 -1.27 -0.29
N LEU A 49 9.09 -0.45 -0.63
CA LEU A 49 9.18 0.44 -1.79
C LEU A 49 10.41 1.36 -1.67
N ASN A 50 10.64 1.93 -0.49
CA ASN A 50 11.82 2.75 -0.23
C ASN A 50 13.12 1.94 -0.33
N ALA A 51 13.14 0.69 0.13
CA ALA A 51 14.33 -0.18 0.05
C ALA A 51 14.76 -0.49 -1.39
N VAL A 52 13.80 -0.59 -2.32
CA VAL A 52 14.08 -0.74 -3.76
C VAL A 52 14.23 0.60 -4.49
N LYS A 53 14.33 1.71 -3.75
CA LYS A 53 14.50 3.08 -4.27
C LYS A 53 13.37 3.54 -5.18
N PHE A 54 12.16 3.04 -4.98
CA PHE A 54 10.98 3.55 -5.67
C PHE A 54 10.69 4.99 -5.25
N ASP A 55 10.57 5.89 -6.22
CA ASP A 55 10.28 7.33 -6.06
C ASP A 55 9.02 7.77 -6.83
N GLY A 56 8.26 6.80 -7.35
CA GLY A 56 7.06 7.03 -8.15
C GLY A 56 5.79 7.31 -7.33
N PRO A 57 4.65 7.47 -8.02
CA PRO A 57 3.38 7.77 -7.37
C PRO A 57 2.84 6.58 -6.56
N LEU A 58 2.42 6.87 -5.32
CA LEU A 58 1.56 6.02 -4.50
C LEU A 58 0.11 6.49 -4.58
N VAL A 59 -0.75 5.72 -5.25
CA VAL A 59 -2.14 6.10 -5.52
C VAL A 59 -3.10 5.23 -4.71
N THR A 60 -4.13 5.82 -4.10
CA THR A 60 -5.24 5.07 -3.52
C THR A 60 -6.53 5.28 -4.33
N HIS A 61 -7.41 4.29 -4.30
CA HIS A 61 -8.74 4.33 -4.88
C HIS A 61 -9.63 3.27 -4.22
N GLY A 62 -10.94 3.30 -4.51
CA GLY A 62 -11.89 2.36 -3.90
C GLY A 62 -12.39 2.80 -2.53
N LEU A 63 -12.43 4.10 -2.31
CA LEU A 63 -12.96 4.78 -1.13
C LEU A 63 -14.03 5.80 -1.56
N SER A 64 -14.94 6.13 -0.65
CA SER A 64 -15.88 7.24 -0.79
C SER A 64 -15.18 8.60 -0.64
N ALA A 65 -15.90 9.67 -1.00
CA ALA A 65 -15.38 11.03 -0.85
C ALA A 65 -15.12 11.40 0.63
N ASP A 66 -15.95 10.91 1.54
CA ASP A 66 -15.85 11.22 2.98
C ASP A 66 -14.67 10.48 3.65
N GLU A 67 -14.25 9.35 3.09
CA GLU A 67 -13.07 8.60 3.55
C GLU A 67 -11.75 9.22 3.08
N ALA A 68 -11.77 10.04 2.02
CA ALA A 68 -10.57 10.54 1.36
C ALA A 68 -9.64 11.37 2.26
N PRO A 69 -10.14 12.28 3.12
CA PRO A 69 -9.27 13.02 4.02
C PRO A 69 -8.50 12.12 4.99
N ALA A 70 -9.17 11.10 5.55
CA ALA A 70 -8.55 10.18 6.51
C ALA A 70 -7.50 9.29 5.85
N VAL A 71 -7.81 8.73 4.68
CA VAL A 71 -6.85 7.92 3.90
C VAL A 71 -5.64 8.76 3.47
N ALA A 72 -5.86 10.01 3.03
CA ALA A 72 -4.77 10.90 2.67
C ALA A 72 -3.87 11.21 3.88
N ALA A 73 -4.44 11.44 5.07
CA ALA A 73 -3.68 11.67 6.29
C ALA A 73 -2.88 10.43 6.70
N PHE A 74 -3.51 9.25 6.64
CA PHE A 74 -2.86 7.97 6.92
C PHE A 74 -1.64 7.74 6.01
N LEU A 75 -1.81 7.83 4.69
CA LEU A 75 -0.73 7.62 3.74
C LEU A 75 0.39 8.66 3.88
N ARG A 76 0.05 9.94 4.07
CA ARG A 76 1.05 10.99 4.35
C ARG A 76 1.87 10.71 5.61
N GLY A 77 1.28 10.10 6.63
CA GLY A 77 2.00 9.70 7.84
C GLY A 77 3.04 8.59 7.61
N LEU A 78 2.94 7.86 6.50
CA LEU A 78 3.88 6.78 6.14
C LEU A 78 4.97 7.26 5.19
N LEU A 79 4.70 8.27 4.37
CA LEU A 79 5.64 8.87 3.44
C LEU A 79 6.57 9.82 4.22
N ARG A 80 7.87 9.58 4.16
CA ARG A 80 8.90 10.44 4.77
C ARG A 80 9.70 11.15 3.70
#